data_AF-A0A316LI54-F1
#
_entry.id   AF-A0A316LI54-F1
#
_cell.length_a   1.000
_cell.length_b   1.000
_cell.length_c   1.000
_cell.angle_alpha   90.00
_cell.angle_beta   90.00
_cell.angle_gamma   90.00
#
_symmetry.space_group_name_H-M   'P 1'
#
loop_
_entity.id
_entity.type
_entity.pdbx_description
1 polymer ?
#
loop_
_entity_poly.entity_id
_entity_poly.type
_entity_poly.pdbx_seq_one_letter_code
_entity_poly.pdbx_strand_id
1 'polypeptide(L)'
;MLFSVNNEDILKRYFNLEKKNNLLEPKEGLILGNMFFDMYEPYKNYKPRELVATTEKEKLMLKIRELSHAVGDLNLYLDLCPDDRDVYELFKKYMIELNELTCLYSEKYEVLELSKDVNGSYTWESGLWPWEVKKDV
;
A
#
# COMPACT_ATOMS: atom_id res chain seq x y z
N MET A 1 -22.84 27.11 -9.20
CA MET A 1 -22.75 25.82 -9.91
C MET A 1 -21.39 25.22 -9.61
N LEU A 2 -21.32 24.28 -8.66
CA LEU A 2 -20.11 23.52 -8.40
C LEU A 2 -19.97 22.53 -9.55
N PHE A 3 -18.85 22.60 -10.28
CA PHE A 3 -18.54 21.66 -11.33
C PHE A 3 -18.49 20.26 -10.70
N SER A 4 -19.50 19.44 -10.97
CA SER A 4 -19.42 17.99 -10.83
C SER A 4 -18.42 17.53 -11.88
N VAL A 5 -17.14 17.49 -11.49
CA VAL A 5 -16.13 16.83 -12.31
C VAL A 5 -16.33 15.35 -12.07
N ASN A 6 -16.57 14.59 -13.14
CA ASN A 6 -16.71 13.14 -13.06
C ASN A 6 -15.42 12.53 -12.49
N ASN A 7 -15.53 11.58 -11.56
CA ASN A 7 -14.37 10.92 -10.95
C ASN A 7 -13.51 10.25 -12.00
N GLU A 8 -14.13 9.71 -13.06
CA GLU A 8 -13.41 9.17 -14.22
C GLU A 8 -12.50 10.21 -14.91
N ASP A 9 -12.93 11.47 -15.00
CA ASP A 9 -12.13 12.53 -15.64
C ASP A 9 -10.94 12.96 -14.77
N ILE A 10 -11.12 12.96 -13.44
CA ILE A 10 -10.04 13.26 -12.49
C ILE A 10 -8.99 12.17 -12.51
N LEU A 11 -9.41 10.91 -12.43
CA LEU A 11 -8.51 9.76 -12.39
C LEU A 11 -7.74 9.59 -13.70
N LYS A 12 -8.39 9.79 -14.85
CA LYS A 12 -7.71 9.81 -16.16
C LYS A 12 -6.75 10.97 -16.31
N ARG A 13 -7.14 12.20 -15.95
CA ARG A 13 -6.28 13.38 -16.19
C ARG A 13 -5.09 13.49 -15.24
N TYR A 14 -5.24 13.08 -13.99
CA TYR A 14 -4.20 13.28 -12.97
C TYR A 14 -3.33 12.05 -12.75
N PHE A 15 -3.91 10.86 -12.85
CA PHE A 15 -3.22 9.61 -12.55
C PHE A 15 -3.05 8.72 -13.78
N ASN A 16 -3.59 9.13 -14.95
CA ASN A 16 -3.60 8.34 -16.18
C ASN A 16 -4.22 6.94 -15.99
N LEU A 17 -5.23 6.85 -15.12
CA LEU A 17 -5.89 5.60 -14.77
C LEU A 17 -7.04 5.32 -15.72
N GLU A 18 -7.09 4.10 -16.22
CA GLU A 18 -8.23 3.60 -16.97
C GLU A 18 -9.07 2.67 -16.09
N LYS A 19 -10.38 2.75 -16.23
CA LYS A 19 -11.30 1.83 -15.55
C LYS A 19 -11.14 0.43 -16.14
N LYS A 20 -10.24 -0.37 -15.58
CA LYS A 20 -10.01 -1.76 -15.97
C LYS A 20 -10.50 -2.67 -14.85
N ASN A 21 -11.60 -3.38 -15.08
CA ASN A 21 -12.22 -4.28 -14.10
C ASN A 21 -12.53 -3.63 -12.73
N ASN A 22 -12.63 -2.30 -12.69
CA ASN A 22 -12.97 -1.51 -11.50
C ASN A 22 -11.96 -1.57 -10.33
N LEU A 23 -10.93 -2.40 -10.44
CA LEU A 23 -9.86 -2.56 -9.46
C LEU A 23 -8.62 -1.81 -9.91
N LEU A 24 -7.99 -1.14 -8.94
CA LEU A 24 -6.75 -0.40 -9.10
C LEU A 24 -5.54 -1.30 -8.82
N GLU A 25 -4.38 -0.91 -9.32
CA GLU A 25 -3.12 -1.54 -8.94
C GLU A 25 -2.72 -1.11 -7.51
N PRO A 26 -1.91 -1.89 -6.77
CA PRO A 26 -1.55 -1.59 -5.37
C PRO A 26 -0.95 -0.19 -5.15
N LYS A 27 -0.15 0.28 -6.11
CA LYS A 27 0.43 1.63 -6.10
C LYS A 27 -0.66 2.70 -6.16
N GLU A 28 -1.61 2.52 -7.06
CA GLU A 28 -2.71 3.46 -7.30
C GLU A 28 -3.65 3.46 -6.10
N GLY A 29 -3.95 2.27 -5.57
CA GLY A 29 -4.72 2.09 -4.34
C GLY A 29 -4.10 2.85 -3.17
N LEU A 30 -2.78 2.71 -2.95
CA LEU A 30 -2.09 3.44 -1.88
C LEU A 30 -2.14 4.96 -2.05
N ILE A 31 -2.01 5.46 -3.28
CA ILE A 31 -2.06 6.90 -3.58
C ILE A 31 -3.46 7.46 -3.33
N LEU A 32 -4.49 6.75 -3.77
CA LEU A 32 -5.89 7.20 -3.66
C LEU A 32 -6.51 6.85 -2.30
N GLY A 33 -5.93 5.89 -1.59
CA GLY A 33 -6.46 5.31 -0.35
C GLY A 33 -7.63 4.36 -0.57
N ASN A 34 -7.82 3.83 -1.77
CA ASN A 34 -8.92 2.94 -2.15
C ASN A 34 -8.52 2.08 -3.37
N MET A 35 -8.76 0.77 -3.32
CA MET A 35 -8.50 -0.19 -4.39
C MET A 35 -9.60 -0.23 -5.47
N PHE A 36 -10.76 0.37 -5.21
CA PHE A 36 -11.93 0.33 -6.08
C PHE A 36 -12.17 1.68 -6.73
N PHE A 37 -12.01 1.70 -8.05
CA PHE A 37 -12.05 2.90 -8.86
C PHE A 37 -13.39 3.65 -8.76
N ASP A 38 -14.52 2.93 -8.79
CA ASP A 38 -15.85 3.51 -8.72
C ASP A 38 -16.26 4.02 -7.34
N MET A 39 -15.61 3.52 -6.27
CA MET A 39 -15.85 3.96 -4.90
C MET A 39 -14.99 5.15 -4.48
N TYR A 40 -14.05 5.59 -5.32
CA TYR A 40 -13.21 6.74 -5.01
C TYR A 40 -13.95 8.07 -5.29
N GLU A 41 -14.09 8.91 -4.27
CA GLU A 41 -14.62 10.27 -4.37
C GLU A 41 -13.53 11.32 -4.04
N PRO A 42 -13.06 12.11 -5.02
CA PRO A 42 -12.00 13.10 -4.81
C PRO A 42 -12.50 14.31 -4.02
N TYR A 43 -11.68 14.77 -3.07
CA TYR A 43 -11.99 15.98 -2.31
C TYR A 43 -11.55 17.26 -3.05
N LYS A 44 -12.52 18.02 -3.56
CA LYS A 44 -12.29 19.31 -4.26
C LYS A 44 -11.22 19.16 -5.36
N ASN A 45 -10.16 19.96 -5.30
CA ASN A 45 -9.01 19.94 -6.19
C ASN A 45 -7.76 19.32 -5.52
N TYR A 46 -7.94 18.57 -4.43
CA TYR A 46 -6.84 17.89 -3.78
C TYR A 46 -6.21 16.88 -4.74
N LYS A 47 -4.88 16.91 -4.82
CA LYS A 47 -4.11 15.96 -5.60
C LYS A 47 -3.29 15.13 -4.62
N PRO A 48 -3.66 13.86 -4.42
CA PRO A 48 -2.84 12.91 -3.68
C PRO A 48 -1.38 12.95 -4.15
N ARG A 49 -0.47 12.95 -3.18
CA ARG A 49 0.97 12.97 -3.46
C ARG A 49 1.45 11.54 -3.68
N GLU A 50 2.19 11.33 -4.76
CA GLU A 50 2.93 10.10 -4.99
C GLU A 50 4.15 10.00 -4.07
N LEU A 51 4.36 8.83 -3.48
CA LEU A 51 5.54 8.54 -2.67
C LEU A 51 6.70 8.17 -3.59
N VAL A 52 7.84 8.84 -3.40
CA VAL A 52 9.06 8.57 -4.17
C VAL A 52 10.10 7.94 -3.25
N ALA A 53 10.49 6.71 -3.59
CA ALA A 53 11.58 6.01 -2.92
C ALA A 53 12.91 6.22 -3.66
N THR A 54 13.96 6.56 -2.92
CA THR A 54 15.28 6.87 -3.46
C THR A 54 16.28 5.73 -3.25
N THR A 55 16.21 5.04 -2.11
CA THR A 55 17.09 3.91 -1.78
C THR A 55 16.42 2.57 -2.05
N GLU A 56 17.21 1.50 -2.20
CA GLU A 56 16.66 0.14 -2.33
C GLU A 56 15.85 -0.29 -1.09
N LYS A 57 16.25 0.15 0.11
CA LYS A 57 15.49 -0.06 1.35
C LYS A 57 14.12 0.60 1.25
N GLU A 58 14.08 1.86 0.83
CA GLU A 58 12.83 2.62 0.66
C GLU A 58 11.93 2.03 -0.44
N LYS A 59 12.50 1.57 -1.56
CA LYS A 59 11.71 0.97 -2.65
C LYS A 59 11.04 -0.31 -2.20
N LEU A 60 11.77 -1.17 -1.49
CA LEU A 60 11.23 -2.41 -0.95
C LEU A 60 10.14 -2.12 0.10
N MET A 61 10.39 -1.19 1.01
CA MET A 61 9.39 -0.75 1.99
C MET A 61 8.15 -0.15 1.32
N LEU A 62 8.31 0.67 0.28
CA LEU A 62 7.19 1.26 -0.45
C LEU A 62 6.35 0.16 -1.10
N LYS A 63 6.97 -0.83 -1.74
CA LYS A 63 6.25 -1.96 -2.34
C LYS A 63 5.49 -2.80 -1.30
N ILE A 64 6.08 -3.04 -0.13
CA ILE A 64 5.41 -3.69 1.00
C ILE A 64 4.18 -2.88 1.44
N ARG A 65 4.30 -1.55 1.54
CA ARG A 65 3.17 -0.68 1.91
C ARG A 65 2.05 -0.69 0.87
N GLU A 66 2.39 -0.66 -0.41
CA GLU A 66 1.41 -0.76 -1.51
C GLU A 66 0.61 -2.05 -1.42
N LEU A 67 1.30 -3.19 -1.28
CA LEU A 67 0.66 -4.50 -1.17
C LEU A 67 -0.13 -4.66 0.13
N SER A 68 0.41 -4.19 1.27
CA SER A 68 -0.27 -4.24 2.56
C SER A 68 -1.58 -3.45 2.54
N HIS A 69 -1.60 -2.28 1.92
CA HIS A 69 -2.81 -1.51 1.71
C HIS A 69 -3.81 -2.27 0.82
N ALA A 70 -3.36 -2.78 -0.33
CA ALA A 70 -4.20 -3.52 -1.26
C ALA A 70 -4.85 -4.75 -0.60
N VAL A 71 -4.06 -5.57 0.08
CA VAL A 71 -4.53 -6.73 0.84
C VAL A 71 -5.60 -6.34 1.87
N GLY A 72 -5.35 -5.28 2.63
CA GLY A 72 -6.29 -4.81 3.65
C GLY A 72 -7.63 -4.41 3.04
N ASP A 73 -7.60 -3.64 1.95
CA ASP A 73 -8.80 -3.14 1.30
C ASP A 73 -9.60 -4.26 0.59
N LEU A 74 -8.90 -5.20 -0.06
CA LEU A 74 -9.54 -6.38 -0.64
C LEU A 74 -10.16 -7.28 0.43
N ASN A 75 -9.53 -7.42 1.61
CA ASN A 75 -10.11 -8.17 2.72
C ASN A 75 -11.41 -7.53 3.22
N LEU A 76 -11.41 -6.21 3.41
CA LEU A 76 -12.61 -5.46 3.80
C LEU A 76 -13.75 -5.60 2.78
N TYR A 77 -13.42 -5.62 1.49
CA TYR A 77 -14.41 -5.90 0.45
C TYR A 77 -14.98 -7.32 0.55
N LEU A 78 -14.12 -8.33 0.77
CA LEU A 78 -14.54 -9.72 0.89
C LEU A 78 -15.43 -9.97 2.11
N ASP A 79 -15.30 -9.19 3.18
CA ASP A 79 -16.24 -9.22 4.32
C ASP A 79 -17.69 -8.91 3.88
N LEU A 80 -17.86 -8.10 2.83
CA LEU A 80 -19.16 -7.74 2.25
C LEU A 80 -19.57 -8.63 1.08
N CYS A 81 -18.59 -9.16 0.33
CA CYS A 81 -18.78 -9.93 -0.90
C CYS A 81 -17.97 -11.26 -0.86
N PRO A 82 -18.29 -12.19 0.06
CA PRO A 82 -17.46 -13.36 0.32
C PRO A 82 -17.40 -14.38 -0.82
N ASP A 83 -18.37 -14.35 -1.74
CA ASP A 83 -18.45 -15.27 -2.89
C ASP A 83 -17.70 -14.76 -4.14
N ASP A 84 -17.11 -13.56 -4.09
CA ASP A 84 -16.31 -13.01 -5.19
C ASP A 84 -14.95 -13.71 -5.29
N ARG A 85 -14.89 -14.72 -6.17
CA ARG A 85 -13.70 -15.53 -6.38
C ARG A 85 -12.56 -14.76 -7.02
N ASP A 86 -12.86 -13.80 -7.89
CA ASP A 86 -11.81 -13.08 -8.62
C ASP A 86 -11.05 -12.16 -7.66
N VAL A 87 -11.78 -11.48 -6.77
CA VAL A 87 -11.16 -10.67 -5.69
C VAL A 87 -10.43 -11.55 -4.69
N TYR A 88 -10.97 -12.72 -4.34
CA TYR A 88 -10.31 -13.65 -3.43
C TYR A 88 -8.99 -14.21 -3.99
N GLU A 89 -8.94 -14.56 -5.27
CA GLU A 89 -7.69 -15.00 -5.92
C GLU A 89 -6.66 -13.87 -5.98
N LEU A 90 -7.10 -12.64 -6.27
CA LEU A 90 -6.22 -11.46 -6.27
C LEU A 90 -5.67 -11.17 -4.87
N PHE A 91 -6.52 -11.24 -3.84
CA PHE A 91 -6.14 -11.12 -2.44
C PHE A 91 -5.05 -12.13 -2.08
N LYS A 92 -5.23 -13.41 -2.42
CA LYS A 92 -4.23 -14.45 -2.18
C LYS A 92 -2.93 -14.17 -2.89
N LYS A 93 -2.98 -13.75 -4.16
CA LYS A 93 -1.79 -13.38 -4.94
C LYS A 93 -1.00 -12.28 -4.24
N TYR A 94 -1.65 -11.17 -3.85
CA TYR A 94 -0.96 -10.07 -3.18
C TYR A 94 -0.51 -10.44 -1.77
N MET A 95 -1.22 -11.30 -1.04
CA MET A 95 -0.78 -11.82 0.24
C MET A 95 0.52 -12.62 0.14
N ILE A 96 0.65 -13.47 -0.88
CA ILE A 96 1.88 -14.24 -1.12
C ILE A 96 3.04 -13.28 -1.42
N GLU A 97 2.86 -12.34 -2.36
CA GLU A 97 3.88 -11.34 -2.71
C GLU A 97 4.28 -10.48 -1.49
N LEU A 98 3.31 -10.07 -0.68
CA LEU A 98 3.55 -9.30 0.54
C LEU A 98 4.42 -10.07 1.54
N ASN A 99 4.11 -11.34 1.77
CA ASN A 99 4.87 -12.19 2.68
C ASN A 99 6.30 -12.38 2.20
N GLU A 100 6.50 -12.66 0.90
CA GLU A 100 7.82 -12.81 0.29
C GLU A 100 8.67 -11.55 0.45
N LEU A 101 8.12 -10.38 0.14
CA LEU A 101 8.84 -9.11 0.26
C LEU A 101 9.12 -8.73 1.71
N THR A 102 8.21 -9.05 2.63
CA THR A 102 8.40 -8.82 4.07
C THR A 102 9.55 -9.66 4.63
N CYS A 103 9.65 -10.92 4.22
CA CYS A 103 10.78 -11.79 4.55
C CYS A 103 12.08 -11.23 3.96
N LEU A 104 12.10 -10.91 2.66
CA LEU A 104 13.26 -10.34 1.99
C LEU A 104 13.75 -9.04 2.64
N TYR A 105 12.83 -8.17 3.06
CA TYR A 105 13.17 -6.93 3.75
C TYR A 105 13.80 -7.21 5.12
N SER A 106 13.21 -8.13 5.88
CA SER A 106 13.70 -8.49 7.21
C SER A 106 15.08 -9.16 7.18
N GLU A 107 15.35 -9.99 6.16
CA GLU A 107 16.66 -10.59 5.93
C GLU A 107 17.74 -9.56 5.60
N LYS A 108 17.40 -8.50 4.87
CA LYS A 108 18.37 -7.50 4.38
C LYS A 108 18.58 -6.32 5.31
N TYR A 109 17.56 -5.93 6.07
CA TYR A 109 17.55 -4.65 6.79
C TYR A 109 17.21 -4.84 8.26
N GLU A 110 15.93 -4.93 8.59
CA GLU A 110 15.44 -4.98 9.97
C GLU A 110 14.07 -5.66 10.01
N VAL A 111 13.75 -6.23 11.17
CA VAL A 111 12.49 -6.94 11.37
C VAL A 111 11.32 -5.95 11.40
N LEU A 112 10.29 -6.22 10.60
CA LEU A 112 9.09 -5.36 10.53
C LEU A 112 8.03 -5.65 11.59
N GLU A 113 8.05 -6.84 12.18
CA GLU A 113 7.09 -7.29 13.19
C GLU A 113 7.84 -8.03 14.30
N LEU A 114 7.58 -7.68 15.56
CA LEU A 114 8.31 -8.26 16.69
C LEU A 114 8.19 -9.79 16.74
N SER A 115 7.07 -10.34 16.27
CA SER A 115 6.84 -11.79 16.16
C SER A 115 7.84 -12.51 15.25
N LYS A 116 8.54 -11.78 14.37
CA LYS A 116 9.54 -12.30 13.44
C LYS A 116 10.98 -12.08 13.94
N ASP A 117 11.16 -11.50 15.13
CA ASP A 117 12.49 -11.31 15.72
C ASP A 117 13.02 -12.62 16.31
N VAL A 118 13.87 -13.29 15.54
CA VAL A 118 14.50 -14.58 15.90
C VAL A 118 15.98 -14.43 16.25
N ASN A 119 16.50 -13.21 16.36
CA ASN A 119 17.94 -12.93 16.49
C ASN A 119 18.52 -13.20 17.89
N GLY A 120 17.75 -13.81 18.80
CA GLY A 120 18.19 -14.16 20.15
C GLY A 120 18.38 -12.96 21.09
N SER A 121 18.12 -11.74 20.62
CA SER A 121 18.10 -10.49 21.38
C SER A 121 16.94 -9.61 20.91
N TYR A 122 16.47 -8.69 21.76
CA TYR A 122 15.35 -7.79 21.43
C TYR A 122 15.85 -6.66 20.52
N THR A 123 15.73 -6.83 19.21
CA THR A 123 16.31 -5.89 18.24
C THR A 123 15.49 -4.61 18.07
N TRP A 124 14.24 -4.61 18.51
CA TRP A 124 13.29 -3.50 18.41
C TRP A 124 13.73 -2.24 19.18
N GLU A 125 14.51 -2.38 20.25
CA GLU A 125 15.09 -1.24 21.00
C GLU A 125 16.33 -0.66 20.31
N SER A 126 17.00 -1.46 19.47
CA SER A 126 18.31 -1.11 18.91
C SER A 126 18.27 -0.31 17.61
N GLY A 127 17.11 -0.25 16.95
CA GLY A 127 16.91 0.48 15.70
C GLY A 127 16.68 1.97 15.94
N LEU A 128 17.13 2.81 15.00
CA LEU A 128 16.74 4.22 14.96
C LEU A 128 15.31 4.31 14.45
N TRP A 129 14.38 4.72 15.32
CA TRP A 129 13.01 4.93 14.91
C TRP A 129 12.92 6.06 13.87
N PRO A 130 11.93 6.06 12.96
CA PRO A 130 11.78 7.13 11.97
C PRO A 130 11.63 8.54 12.56
N TRP A 131 11.19 8.63 13.83
CA TRP A 131 11.07 9.87 14.58
C TRP A 131 12.27 10.16 15.51
N GLU A 132 13.22 9.23 15.63
CA GLU A 132 14.44 9.44 16.41
C GLU A 132 15.46 10.21 15.58
N VAL A 133 15.86 11.36 16.11
CA VAL A 133 17.00 12.11 15.57
C VAL A 133 18.26 11.38 16.03
N LYS A 134 19.20 11.09 15.11
CA LYS A 134 20.54 10.64 15.52
C LYS A 134 21.08 11.66 16.51
N LYS A 135 21.41 11.23 17.73
CA LYS A 135 22.16 12.08 18.64
C LYS A 135 23.53 12.29 18.01
N ASP A 136 23.82 13.53 17.64
CA ASP A 136 25.18 13.92 17.27
C ASP A 136 26.08 13.64 18.48
N VAL A 137 27.01 12.70 18.32
CA VAL A 137 28.09 12.40 19.27
C VAL A 137 29.37 13.04 18.76
#